data_AF-A0A952UDR0-F1
#
_entry.id   AF-A0A952UDR0-F1
#
_cell.length_a   1.000
_cell.length_b   1.000
_cell.length_c   1.000
_cell.angle_alpha   90.00
_cell.angle_beta   90.00
_cell.angle_gamma   90.00
#
_symmetry.space_group_name_H-M   'P 1'
#
loop_
_entity.id
_entity.type
_entity.pdbx_description
1 polymer ?
#
loop_
_entity_poly.entity_id
_entity_poly.type
_entity_poly.pdbx_seq_one_letter_code
_entity_poly.pdbx_strand_id
1 'polypeptide(L)'
;MPKSPWRSVLAGALGSITVALVWTGLAALNPTTNYHLSPLVAVLAAPAVARMAHSARLPAPLAAISVAVGVVVTALAAEVINSAGWALGPTFTPSVTPLGELVGAIVIGAILGATIAVVPWSAHQD
;
A
#
# COMPACT_ATOMS: atom_id res chain seq x y z
N MET A 1 4.89 25.09 17.39
CA MET A 1 3.88 24.09 17.83
C MET A 1 4.29 22.72 17.32
N PRO A 2 4.42 21.68 18.17
CA PRO A 2 4.69 20.33 17.69
C PRO A 2 3.55 19.87 16.76
N LYS A 3 3.87 19.42 15.55
CA LYS A 3 2.88 18.86 14.62
C LYS A 3 2.39 17.54 15.21
N SER A 4 1.07 17.38 15.39
CA SER A 4 0.49 16.14 15.91
C SER A 4 0.93 14.93 15.04
N PRO A 5 1.42 13.83 15.65
CA PRO A 5 1.85 12.63 14.92
C PRO A 5 0.74 12.01 14.07
N TRP A 6 -0.52 12.23 14.47
CA TRP A 6 -1.70 11.75 13.76
C TRP A 6 -1.91 12.40 12.39
N ARG A 7 -1.35 13.60 12.15
CA ARG A 7 -1.43 14.24 10.82
C ARG A 7 -0.67 13.44 9.77
N SER A 8 0.47 12.85 10.16
CA SER A 8 1.27 12.00 9.26
C SER A 8 0.53 10.71 8.93
N VAL A 9 -0.05 10.04 9.94
CA VAL A 9 -0.85 8.83 9.74
C VAL A 9 -2.06 9.11 8.85
N LEU A 10 -2.76 10.23 9.07
CA LEU A 10 -3.90 10.64 8.24
C LEU A 10 -3.48 10.89 6.78
N ALA A 11 -2.35 11.58 6.57
CA ALA A 11 -1.80 11.75 5.22
C ALA A 11 -1.49 10.40 4.56
N GLY A 12 -0.91 9.47 5.32
CA GLY A 12 -0.71 8.08 4.91
C GLY A 12 -2.00 7.39 4.49
N ALA A 13 -3.03 7.46 5.34
CA ALA A 13 -4.34 6.88 5.05
C ALA A 13 -4.94 7.43 3.75
N LEU A 14 -4.93 8.76 3.57
CA LEU A 14 -5.42 9.41 2.35
C LEU A 14 -4.64 9.01 1.11
N GLY A 15 -3.31 8.89 1.22
CA GLY A 15 -2.45 8.42 0.15
C GLY A 15 -2.79 7.00 -0.30
N SER A 16 -2.94 6.08 0.66
CA SER A 16 -3.32 4.69 0.37
C SER A 16 -4.74 4.58 -0.20
N ILE A 17 -5.71 5.34 0.33
CA ILE A 17 -7.08 5.39 -0.23
C ILE A 17 -7.04 5.87 -1.68
N THR A 18 -6.28 6.92 -1.99
CA THR A 18 -6.16 7.44 -3.35
C THR A 18 -5.62 6.39 -4.32
N VAL A 19 -4.53 5.71 -3.94
CA VAL A 19 -3.93 4.65 -4.77
C VAL A 19 -4.89 3.47 -4.93
N ALA A 20 -5.57 3.06 -3.85
CA ALA A 20 -6.54 1.98 -3.89
C ALA A 20 -7.74 2.29 -4.79
N LEU A 21 -8.24 3.54 -4.77
CA LEU A 21 -9.30 3.99 -5.66
C LEU A 21 -8.86 3.99 -7.13
N VAL A 22 -7.65 4.46 -7.42
CA VAL A 22 -7.07 4.42 -8.77
C VAL A 22 -6.95 2.97 -9.25
N TRP A 23 -6.42 2.07 -8.42
CA TRP A 23 -6.32 0.65 -8.74
C TRP A 23 -7.70 0.02 -9.01
N THR A 24 -8.67 0.28 -8.14
CA THR A 24 -10.05 -0.23 -8.29
C THR A 24 -10.69 0.29 -9.57
N GLY A 25 -10.53 1.58 -9.88
CA GLY A 25 -11.05 2.18 -11.11
C GLY A 25 -10.38 1.60 -12.36
N LEU A 26 -9.07 1.36 -12.32
CA LEU A 26 -8.35 0.72 -13.42
C LEU A 26 -8.83 -0.72 -13.65
N ALA A 27 -9.03 -1.49 -12.58
CA ALA A 27 -9.59 -2.84 -12.67
C ALA A 27 -11.02 -2.83 -13.25
N ALA A 28 -11.86 -1.89 -12.84
CA ALA A 28 -13.21 -1.74 -13.37
C ALA A 28 -13.23 -1.40 -14.87
N LEU A 29 -12.31 -0.53 -15.32
CA LEU A 29 -12.24 -0.09 -16.72
C LEU A 29 -11.56 -1.11 -17.63
N ASN A 30 -10.62 -1.90 -17.10
CA ASN A 30 -9.82 -2.84 -17.89
C ASN A 30 -9.65 -4.17 -17.12
N PRO A 31 -10.72 -4.95 -16.94
CA PRO A 31 -10.71 -6.13 -16.05
C PRO A 31 -9.80 -7.25 -16.55
N THR A 32 -9.45 -7.27 -17.83
CA THR A 32 -8.52 -8.25 -18.43
C THR A 32 -7.05 -7.82 -18.34
N THR A 33 -6.79 -6.59 -17.90
CA THR A 33 -5.42 -6.08 -17.73
C THR A 33 -4.83 -6.62 -16.44
N ASN A 34 -3.52 -6.91 -16.50
CA ASN A 34 -2.79 -7.39 -15.35
C ASN A 34 -2.41 -6.24 -14.41
N TYR A 35 -2.87 -6.31 -13.15
CA TYR A 35 -2.59 -5.35 -12.08
C TYR A 35 -1.97 -6.01 -10.84
N HIS A 36 -1.19 -7.08 -10.99
CA HIS A 36 -0.70 -7.88 -9.85
C HIS A 36 0.19 -7.14 -8.86
N LEU A 37 0.89 -6.10 -9.32
CA LEU A 37 1.77 -5.29 -8.46
C LEU A 37 1.03 -4.08 -7.86
N SER A 38 -0.18 -3.77 -8.31
CA SER A 38 -0.98 -2.66 -7.77
C SER A 38 -1.33 -2.81 -6.29
N PRO A 39 -1.65 -4.01 -5.75
CA PRO A 39 -1.81 -4.19 -4.30
C PRO A 39 -0.55 -3.78 -3.52
N LEU A 40 0.64 -4.12 -4.03
CA LEU A 40 1.90 -3.76 -3.39
C LEU A 40 2.05 -2.24 -3.31
N VAL A 41 1.75 -1.52 -4.39
CA VAL A 41 1.80 -0.05 -4.41
C VAL A 41 0.78 0.57 -3.44
N ALA A 42 -0.44 0.01 -3.38
CA ALA A 42 -1.50 0.48 -2.48
C ALA A 42 -1.13 0.31 -1.00
N VAL A 43 -0.49 -0.80 -0.62
CA VAL A 43 0.00 -1.02 0.74
C VAL A 43 1.13 -0.06 1.08
N LEU A 44 2.08 0.13 0.16
CA LEU A 44 3.24 1.01 0.35
C LEU A 44 2.87 2.48 0.52
N ALA A 45 1.80 2.92 -0.13
CA ALA A 45 1.40 4.32 -0.15
C ALA A 45 1.19 4.89 1.26
N ALA A 46 0.58 4.13 2.18
CA ALA A 46 0.35 4.61 3.54
C ALA A 46 1.63 4.95 4.32
N PRO A 47 2.57 4.02 4.55
CA PRO A 47 3.81 4.31 5.26
C PRO A 47 4.70 5.30 4.50
N ALA A 48 4.72 5.27 3.16
CA ALA A 48 5.51 6.20 2.36
C ALA A 48 5.02 7.65 2.52
N VAL A 49 3.71 7.89 2.34
CA VAL A 49 3.13 9.24 2.47
C VAL A 49 3.17 9.70 3.93
N ALA A 50 2.95 8.82 4.90
CA ALA A 50 3.08 9.16 6.31
C ALA A 50 4.51 9.60 6.65
N ARG A 51 5.53 8.90 6.14
CA ARG A 51 6.94 9.29 6.32
C ARG A 51 7.24 10.63 5.64
N MET A 52 6.79 10.84 4.41
CA MET A 52 6.96 12.13 3.70
C MET A 52 6.36 13.29 4.50
N ALA A 53 5.15 13.11 5.04
CA ALA A 53 4.47 14.10 5.86
C ALA A 53 5.15 14.34 7.22
N HIS A 54 5.85 13.33 7.76
CA HIS A 54 6.63 13.45 8.99
C HIS A 54 8.01 14.10 8.77
N SER A 55 8.55 14.01 7.54
CA SER A 55 9.88 14.54 7.15
C SER A 55 11.06 13.94 7.93
N ALA A 56 10.85 12.78 8.56
CA ALA A 56 11.86 12.00 9.26
C ALA A 56 11.40 10.52 9.32
N ARG A 57 12.24 9.63 9.86
CA ARG A 57 11.82 8.27 10.20
C ARG A 57 10.62 8.32 11.15
N LEU A 58 9.65 7.43 10.95
CA LEU A 58 8.51 7.31 11.84
C LEU A 58 8.91 6.54 13.11
N PRO A 59 8.44 6.97 14.30
CA PRO A 59 8.43 6.13 15.49
C PRO A 59 7.79 4.77 15.19
N ALA A 60 8.34 3.68 15.73
CA ALA A 60 7.89 2.32 15.45
C ALA A 60 6.36 2.11 15.60
N PRO A 61 5.68 2.67 16.62
CA PRO A 61 4.22 2.56 16.72
C PRO A 61 3.49 3.23 15.55
N LEU A 62 3.94 4.40 15.09
CA LEU A 62 3.32 5.12 13.98
C LEU A 62 3.62 4.44 12.64
N ALA A 63 4.82 3.87 12.49
CA ALA A 63 5.17 3.03 11.35
C ALA A 63 4.24 1.81 11.27
N ALA A 64 4.06 1.09 12.37
CA ALA A 64 3.17 -0.07 12.44
C ALA A 64 1.71 0.30 12.12
N ILE A 65 1.20 1.40 12.69
CA ILE A 65 -0.15 1.90 12.38
C ILE A 65 -0.27 2.24 10.89
N SER A 66 0.71 2.93 10.31
CA SER A 66 0.67 3.33 8.90
C SER A 66 0.68 2.12 7.97
N VAL A 67 1.49 1.10 8.28
CA VAL A 67 1.50 -0.17 7.53
C VAL A 67 0.16 -0.89 7.67
N ALA A 68 -0.39 -1.00 8.88
CA ALA A 68 -1.68 -1.63 9.12
C ALA A 68 -2.80 -0.95 8.33
N VAL A 69 -2.80 0.39 8.27
CA VAL A 69 -3.74 1.16 7.43
C VAL A 69 -3.60 0.79 5.96
N GLY A 70 -2.37 0.75 5.42
CA GLY A 70 -2.14 0.39 4.02
C GLY A 70 -2.61 -1.04 3.69
N VAL A 71 -2.37 -1.98 4.59
CA VAL A 71 -2.83 -3.38 4.46
C VAL A 71 -4.36 -3.45 4.44
N VAL A 72 -5.03 -2.80 5.41
CA VAL A 72 -6.49 -2.83 5.50
C VAL A 72 -7.15 -2.20 4.28
N VAL A 73 -6.68 -1.01 3.86
CA VAL A 73 -7.22 -0.32 2.68
C VAL A 73 -7.05 -1.16 1.41
N THR A 74 -5.89 -1.78 1.23
CA THR A 74 -5.61 -2.63 0.07
C THR A 74 -6.46 -3.89 0.08
N ALA A 75 -6.62 -4.54 1.23
CA ALA A 75 -7.46 -5.72 1.36
C ALA A 75 -8.93 -5.41 1.04
N LEU A 76 -9.45 -4.27 1.49
CA LEU A 76 -10.80 -3.82 1.15
C LEU A 76 -10.97 -3.56 -0.35
N ALA A 77 -10.00 -2.90 -0.99
CA ALA A 77 -10.03 -2.70 -2.44
C ALA A 77 -9.98 -4.02 -3.21
N ALA A 78 -9.14 -4.96 -2.77
CA ALA A 78 -9.06 -6.28 -3.36
C ALA A 78 -10.39 -7.05 -3.26
N GLU A 79 -11.07 -6.96 -2.12
CA GLU A 79 -12.39 -7.57 -1.92
C GLU A 79 -13.44 -6.96 -2.86
N VAL A 80 -13.44 -5.64 -3.04
CA VAL A 80 -14.33 -4.97 -3.99
C VAL A 80 -14.06 -5.43 -5.43
N ILE A 81 -12.79 -5.48 -5.84
CA ILE A 81 -12.40 -5.93 -7.19
C ILE A 81 -12.81 -7.40 -7.40
N ASN A 82 -12.60 -8.25 -6.40
CA ASN A 82 -12.94 -9.67 -6.46
C ASN A 82 -14.46 -9.89 -6.55
N SER A 83 -15.22 -9.27 -5.64
CA SER A 83 -16.69 -9.40 -5.60
C SER A 83 -17.38 -8.83 -6.85
N ALA A 84 -16.78 -7.84 -7.51
CA ALA A 84 -17.26 -7.29 -8.77
C ALA A 84 -16.82 -8.06 -10.02
N GLY A 85 -15.95 -9.07 -9.88
CA GLY A 85 -15.43 -9.85 -11.00
C GLY A 85 -14.48 -9.07 -11.92
N TRP A 86 -13.76 -8.08 -11.39
CA TRP A 86 -12.87 -7.19 -12.15
C TRP A 86 -11.41 -7.67 -12.21
N ALA A 87 -11.09 -8.81 -11.57
CA ALA A 87 -9.77 -9.44 -11.60
C ALA A 87 -9.71 -10.59 -12.62
N LEU A 88 -9.88 -10.29 -13.91
CA LEU A 88 -9.87 -11.29 -15.00
C LEU A 88 -8.54 -11.35 -15.75
N GLY A 89 -7.52 -10.61 -15.30
CA GLY A 89 -6.19 -10.64 -15.88
C GLY A 89 -5.45 -11.98 -15.67
N PRO A 90 -4.46 -12.29 -16.52
CA PRO A 90 -3.66 -13.52 -16.40
C PRO A 90 -2.82 -13.53 -15.11
N THR A 91 -2.70 -14.66 -14.40
CA THR A 91 -1.86 -14.80 -13.19
C THR A 91 -0.36 -14.71 -13.48
N PHE A 92 0.47 -14.36 -12.49
CA PHE A 92 1.93 -14.33 -12.64
C PHE A 92 2.52 -15.72 -12.88
N THR A 93 1.96 -16.72 -12.20
CA THR A 93 2.36 -18.11 -12.38
C THR A 93 1.13 -19.02 -12.39
N PRO A 94 1.12 -20.06 -13.24
CA PRO A 94 0.07 -21.06 -13.22
C PRO A 94 0.09 -21.92 -11.94
N SER A 95 1.18 -21.89 -11.16
CA SER A 95 1.36 -22.72 -9.96
C SER A 95 0.88 -22.07 -8.65
N VAL A 96 0.54 -20.79 -8.66
CA VAL A 96 0.06 -20.05 -7.47
C VAL A 96 -1.34 -19.53 -7.76
N THR A 97 -2.23 -19.66 -6.78
CA THR A 97 -3.60 -19.16 -6.91
C THR A 97 -3.58 -17.62 -6.96
N PRO A 98 -4.54 -16.96 -7.64
CA PRO A 98 -4.65 -15.50 -7.64
C PRO A 98 -4.67 -14.90 -6.22
N LEU A 99 -5.34 -15.59 -5.29
CA LEU A 99 -5.37 -15.21 -3.88
C LEU A 99 -3.99 -15.32 -3.22
N GLY A 100 -3.20 -16.35 -3.54
CA GLY A 100 -1.84 -16.50 -3.07
C GLY A 100 -0.91 -15.39 -3.60
N GLU A 101 -1.06 -15.00 -4.86
CA GLU A 101 -0.32 -13.88 -5.45
C GLU A 101 -0.67 -12.55 -4.76
N LEU A 102 -1.95 -12.30 -4.49
CA LEU A 102 -2.43 -11.13 -3.76
C LEU A 102 -1.86 -11.06 -2.34
N VAL A 103 -1.96 -12.15 -1.58
CA VAL A 103 -1.41 -12.23 -0.21
C VAL A 103 0.10 -12.00 -0.24
N GLY A 104 0.82 -12.60 -1.20
CA GLY A 104 2.25 -12.37 -1.40
C GLY A 104 2.58 -10.90 -1.65
N ALA A 105 1.85 -10.24 -2.56
CA ALA A 105 2.04 -8.82 -2.87
C ALA A 105 1.78 -7.92 -1.65
N ILE A 106 0.73 -8.21 -0.87
CA ILE A 106 0.42 -7.47 0.37
C ILE A 106 1.51 -7.64 1.42
N VAL A 107 2.00 -8.87 1.64
CA VAL A 107 3.07 -9.16 2.60
C VAL A 107 4.36 -8.45 2.20
N ILE A 108 4.76 -8.54 0.92
CA ILE A 108 5.96 -7.85 0.41
C ILE A 108 5.78 -6.33 0.56
N GLY A 109 4.62 -5.79 0.19
CA GLY A 109 4.30 -4.37 0.35
C GLY A 109 4.36 -3.92 1.81
N ALA A 110 3.87 -4.72 2.75
CA ALA A 110 3.91 -4.41 4.18
C ALA A 110 5.35 -4.38 4.73
N ILE A 111 6.18 -5.35 4.33
CA ILE A 111 7.60 -5.42 4.73
C ILE A 111 8.38 -4.22 4.18
N LEU A 112 8.23 -3.95 2.89
CA LEU A 112 8.86 -2.80 2.23
C LEU A 112 8.35 -1.48 2.82
N GLY A 113 7.05 -1.39 3.10
CA GLY A 113 6.43 -0.21 3.71
C GLY A 113 6.94 0.05 5.12
N ALA A 114 7.08 -0.98 5.93
CA ALA A 114 7.70 -0.89 7.25
C ALA A 114 9.16 -0.40 7.14
N THR A 115 9.91 -0.97 6.19
CA THR A 115 11.31 -0.57 5.91
C THR A 115 11.39 0.90 5.52
N ILE A 116 10.53 1.34 4.60
CA ILE A 116 10.41 2.76 4.24
C ILE A 116 10.04 3.58 5.47
N ALA A 117 9.13 3.17 6.33
CA ALA A 117 8.73 3.99 7.47
C ALA A 117 9.88 4.22 8.49
N VAL A 118 10.75 3.23 8.70
CA VAL A 118 11.69 3.23 9.84
C VAL A 118 13.15 3.51 9.47
N VAL A 119 13.56 3.26 8.21
CA VAL A 119 14.95 3.44 7.79
C VAL A 119 15.32 4.93 7.81
N PRO A 120 16.41 5.33 8.49
CA PRO A 120 16.88 6.72 8.47
C PRO A 120 17.26 7.14 7.05
N TRP A 121 16.93 8.37 6.68
CA TRP A 121 17.39 8.94 5.41
C TRP A 121 18.86 9.35 5.59
N SER A 122 19.79 8.54 5.08
CA SER A 122 21.19 8.94 4.91
C SER A 122 21.27 9.84 3.68
N ALA A 123 20.78 11.09 3.79
CA ALA A 123 21.22 12.10 2.83
C ALA A 123 22.72 12.29 3.08
N HIS A 124 23.52 12.07 2.04
CA HIS A 124 24.92 12.47 2.02
C HIS A 124 25.03 13.91 2.52
N GLN A 125 25.75 14.07 3.62
CA GLN A 125 26.30 15.34 4.05
C GLN A 125 27.54 15.58 3.19
N ASP A 126 27.32 16.03 1.95
CA ASP A 126 28.35 16.66 1.14
C ASP A 126 28.21 18.18 1.26
#